data_AF-A0A5C6GGP8-F1
#
_entry.id   AF-A0A5C6GGP8-F1
#
_cell.length_a   1.000
_cell.length_b   1.000
_cell.length_c   1.000
_cell.angle_alpha   90.00
_cell.angle_beta   90.00
_cell.angle_gamma   90.00
#
_symmetry.space_group_name_H-M   'P 1'
#
loop_
_entity.id
_entity.type
_entity.pdbx_description
1 polymer ?
#
loop_
_entity_poly.entity_id
_entity_poly.type
_entity_poly.pdbx_seq_one_letter_code
_entity_poly.pdbx_strand_id
1 'polypeptide(L)'
;MPARYAVVSLPLGAFDLSNKADAVSALSATISPDNGSVDPFTMPDFKIGTLDALVQQADDLAKLETTCHSVVTKVGESLRSVLDNDDERLASYKMVNDKPTEQYLRSFTWNKIRYRSDKSLAELIDILQKELLTVDNDVKTKFSQHNTVKSNLAALQRRQTGSLATKSLTPIVNPKLLVQDSEYIETHLIAVPTNSKKEFIRTYETLSPMVVPRSSVEVDHDDEFTLFAVATFKKYSAEFIHKCREQKWTPRQYTYVQGGREEEQRELDRVTNEERKVCGEALRIGRTGWSESVMVWIHVLTLRVFVEAVLRYGLPLAYVTALVKTTPKLAPKVKAALDSKYSYLGGNAFGRDKRGRVTKDDAAMSSEMAAAGLGTGEGHEYTAYVYYELEFP
;
A
#
# COMPACT_ATOMS: atom_id res chain seq x y z
N MET A 1 8.62 16.19 9.93
CA MET A 1 8.73 14.97 10.76
C MET A 1 7.34 14.42 10.99
N PRO A 2 7.13 13.10 10.96
CA PRO A 2 5.83 12.50 11.24
C PRO A 2 5.39 12.90 12.66
N ALA A 3 4.13 13.29 12.80
CA ALA A 3 3.53 13.56 14.10
C ALA A 3 3.17 12.22 14.77
N ARG A 4 3.31 12.16 16.09
CA ARG A 4 2.84 11.04 16.91
C ARG A 4 1.70 11.52 17.76
N TYR A 5 0.67 10.69 17.89
CA TYR A 5 -0.52 11.01 18.65
C TYR A 5 -0.69 10.02 19.79
N ALA A 6 -1.31 10.46 20.87
CA ALA A 6 -1.81 9.57 21.90
C ALA A 6 -3.21 9.99 22.34
N VAL A 7 -4.11 9.03 22.53
CA VAL A 7 -5.41 9.27 23.16
C VAL A 7 -5.29 8.83 24.61
N VAL A 8 -5.56 9.76 25.51
CA VAL A 8 -5.44 9.56 26.96
C VAL A 8 -6.81 9.72 27.59
N SER A 9 -7.23 8.76 28.41
CA SER A 9 -8.42 8.88 29.25
C SER A 9 -8.03 8.77 30.71
N LEU A 10 -8.64 9.61 31.56
CA LEU A 10 -8.35 9.70 32.99
C LEU A 10 -9.67 9.90 33.76
N PRO A 11 -9.86 9.27 34.93
CA PRO A 11 -11.03 9.49 35.76
C PRO A 11 -11.05 10.95 36.26
N LEU A 12 -12.21 11.57 36.35
CA LEU A 12 -12.37 12.96 36.80
C LEU A 12 -11.88 13.15 38.24
N GLY A 13 -11.99 12.11 39.07
CA GLY A 13 -11.42 12.10 40.42
C GLY A 13 -9.90 12.30 40.47
N ALA A 14 -9.18 12.08 39.36
CA ALA A 14 -7.74 12.33 39.30
C ALA A 14 -7.37 13.82 39.31
N PHE A 15 -8.36 14.70 39.14
CA PHE A 15 -8.15 16.14 39.01
C PHE A 15 -8.72 16.95 40.17
N ASP A 16 -9.44 16.33 41.11
CA ASP A 16 -10.25 17.02 42.13
C ASP A 16 -11.25 18.05 41.52
N LEU A 17 -11.64 17.84 40.25
CA LEU A 17 -12.47 18.75 39.46
C LEU A 17 -13.76 18.05 39.02
N SER A 18 -14.87 18.76 39.06
CA SER A 18 -16.18 18.28 38.60
C SER A 18 -16.46 18.51 37.11
N ASN A 19 -15.64 19.32 36.43
CA ASN A 19 -15.83 19.74 35.05
C ASN A 19 -14.76 19.17 34.10
N LYS A 20 -15.20 18.60 32.97
CA LYS A 20 -14.32 18.03 31.93
C LYS A 20 -13.40 19.08 31.30
N ALA A 21 -13.83 20.33 31.13
CA ALA A 21 -13.00 21.37 30.51
C ALA A 21 -11.78 21.74 31.38
N ASP A 22 -12.00 21.84 32.69
CA ASP A 22 -10.93 22.13 33.64
C ASP A 22 -9.96 20.95 33.75
N ALA A 23 -10.47 19.71 33.66
CA ALA A 23 -9.65 18.50 33.63
C ALA A 23 -8.75 18.42 32.37
N VAL A 24 -9.24 18.79 31.19
CA VAL A 24 -8.40 18.91 29.98
C VAL A 24 -7.33 19.98 30.18
N SER A 25 -7.67 21.11 30.80
CA SER A 25 -6.71 22.19 31.07
C SER A 25 -5.62 21.75 32.06
N ALA A 26 -5.98 21.00 33.09
CA ALA A 26 -5.03 20.40 34.04
C ALA A 26 -4.15 19.32 33.41
N LEU A 27 -4.68 18.54 32.46
CA LEU A 27 -3.92 17.60 31.66
C LEU A 27 -2.92 18.33 30.75
N SER A 28 -3.38 19.40 30.08
CA SER A 28 -2.51 20.25 29.26
C SER A 28 -1.39 20.88 30.09
N ALA A 29 -1.64 21.32 31.32
CA ALA A 29 -0.61 21.85 32.21
C ALA A 29 0.44 20.81 32.65
N THR A 30 0.15 19.52 32.49
CA THR A 30 1.08 18.42 32.80
C THR A 30 2.11 18.22 31.69
N ILE A 31 1.74 18.58 30.44
CA ILE A 31 2.58 18.41 29.26
C ILE A 31 3.13 19.79 28.89
N SER A 32 4.46 19.97 28.94
CA SER A 32 5.07 21.22 28.49
C SER A 32 4.66 21.54 27.04
N PRO A 33 4.32 22.79 26.70
CA PRO A 33 4.03 23.21 25.33
C PRO A 33 5.15 22.86 24.33
N ASP A 34 6.40 22.80 24.80
CA ASP A 34 7.56 22.41 23.98
C ASP A 34 7.58 20.91 23.65
N ASN A 35 6.88 20.09 24.43
CA ASN A 35 6.84 18.63 24.28
C ASN A 35 5.62 18.16 23.48
N GLY A 36 4.52 18.92 23.45
CA GLY A 36 3.30 18.55 22.72
C GLY A 36 2.12 19.48 22.99
N SER A 37 1.02 19.25 22.28
CA SER A 37 -0.27 19.93 22.46
C SER A 37 -1.35 18.96 22.91
N VAL A 38 -2.29 19.44 23.71
CA VAL A 38 -3.44 18.67 24.19
C VAL A 38 -4.73 19.29 23.65
N ASP A 39 -5.53 18.49 22.96
CA ASP A 39 -6.81 18.86 22.39
C ASP A 39 -7.93 18.00 23.03
N PRO A 40 -9.13 18.52 23.31
CA PRO A 40 -10.24 17.71 23.80
C PRO A 40 -10.61 16.60 22.80
N PHE A 41 -10.83 15.38 23.29
CA PHE A 41 -11.28 14.26 22.46
C PHE A 41 -12.69 13.86 22.89
N THR A 42 -13.69 14.36 22.16
CA THR A 42 -15.11 14.18 22.53
C THR A 42 -15.64 12.85 22.04
N MET A 43 -16.21 12.07 22.96
CA MET A 43 -16.81 10.77 22.69
C MET A 43 -18.30 10.81 23.08
N PRO A 44 -19.20 10.17 22.31
CA PRO A 44 -20.59 10.04 22.72
C PRO A 44 -20.73 9.01 23.85
N ASP A 45 -21.86 9.05 24.52
CA ASP A 45 -22.24 7.99 25.44
C ASP A 45 -22.72 6.77 24.64
N PHE A 46 -22.07 5.63 24.85
CA PHE A 46 -22.45 4.36 24.23
C PHE A 46 -23.26 3.50 25.19
N LYS A 47 -24.08 2.61 24.64
CA LYS A 47 -24.78 1.60 25.44
C LYS A 47 -23.79 0.62 26.05
N ILE A 48 -23.88 0.46 27.38
CA ILE A 48 -23.04 -0.45 28.15
C ILE A 48 -23.79 -1.76 28.31
N GLY A 49 -23.15 -2.86 27.93
CA GLY A 49 -23.66 -4.21 28.14
C GLY A 49 -23.24 -4.79 29.49
N THR A 50 -23.10 -6.10 29.54
CA THR A 50 -22.51 -6.81 30.69
C THR A 50 -20.99 -6.67 30.71
N LEU A 51 -20.37 -6.84 31.88
CA LEU A 51 -18.91 -6.86 32.03
C LEU A 51 -18.24 -7.91 31.10
N ASP A 52 -18.80 -9.11 31.05
CA ASP A 52 -18.33 -10.20 30.18
C ASP A 52 -18.28 -9.79 28.69
N ALA A 53 -19.37 -9.20 28.20
CA ALA A 53 -19.43 -8.63 26.85
C ALA A 53 -18.38 -7.52 26.60
N LEU A 54 -18.07 -6.68 27.61
CA LEU A 54 -17.04 -5.64 27.46
C LEU A 54 -15.64 -6.24 27.34
N VAL A 55 -15.34 -7.32 28.06
CA VAL A 55 -14.05 -8.03 27.94
C VAL A 55 -13.91 -8.60 26.53
N GLN A 56 -14.94 -9.29 26.03
CA GLN A 56 -14.93 -9.81 24.66
C GLN A 56 -14.78 -8.69 23.61
N GLN A 57 -15.49 -7.57 23.80
CA GLN A 57 -15.40 -6.42 22.88
C GLN A 57 -14.04 -5.76 22.89
N ALA A 58 -13.33 -5.75 24.03
CA ALA A 58 -11.95 -5.25 24.10
C ALA A 58 -11.01 -6.06 23.19
N ASP A 59 -11.12 -7.39 23.22
CA ASP A 59 -10.34 -8.29 22.37
C ASP A 59 -10.69 -8.13 20.88
N ASP A 60 -11.97 -8.03 20.55
CA ASP A 60 -12.43 -7.87 19.17
C ASP A 60 -11.99 -6.52 18.59
N LEU A 61 -12.08 -5.44 19.37
CA LEU A 61 -11.58 -4.13 18.99
C LEU A 61 -10.06 -4.11 18.84
N ALA A 62 -9.32 -4.88 19.64
CA ALA A 62 -7.87 -4.97 19.51
C ALA A 62 -7.46 -5.61 18.17
N LYS A 63 -8.10 -6.73 17.80
CA LYS A 63 -7.90 -7.37 16.49
C LYS A 63 -8.30 -6.46 15.34
N LEU A 64 -9.42 -5.74 15.50
CA LEU A 64 -9.89 -4.81 14.48
C LEU A 64 -8.94 -3.63 14.29
N GLU A 65 -8.36 -3.08 15.36
CA GLU A 65 -7.32 -2.04 15.24
C GLU A 65 -6.08 -2.52 14.49
N THR A 66 -5.56 -3.72 14.78
CA THR A 66 -4.45 -4.29 14.01
C THR A 66 -4.79 -4.41 12.54
N THR A 67 -6.04 -4.76 12.22
CA THR A 67 -6.54 -4.84 10.85
C THR A 67 -6.60 -3.45 10.21
N CYS A 68 -7.13 -2.43 10.91
CA CYS A 68 -7.14 -1.04 10.46
C CYS A 68 -5.73 -0.56 10.10
N HIS A 69 -4.75 -0.79 10.99
CA HIS A 69 -3.36 -0.44 10.74
C HIS A 69 -2.83 -1.11 9.47
N SER A 70 -3.07 -2.43 9.32
CA SER A 70 -2.63 -3.18 8.13
C SER A 70 -3.22 -2.62 6.84
N VAL A 71 -4.52 -2.30 6.82
CA VAL A 71 -5.20 -1.75 5.64
C VAL A 71 -4.65 -0.36 5.31
N VAL A 72 -4.56 0.55 6.28
CA VAL A 72 -4.02 1.90 6.05
C VAL A 72 -2.59 1.83 5.51
N THR A 73 -1.73 0.98 6.08
CA THR A 73 -0.35 0.79 5.59
C THR A 73 -0.33 0.27 4.15
N LYS A 74 -1.10 -0.78 3.83
CA LYS A 74 -1.17 -1.34 2.46
C LYS A 74 -1.71 -0.35 1.43
N VAL A 75 -2.73 0.44 1.79
CA VAL A 75 -3.28 1.49 0.93
C VAL A 75 -2.21 2.56 0.68
N GLY A 76 -1.49 2.98 1.72
CA GLY A 76 -0.39 3.94 1.63
C GLY A 76 0.75 3.45 0.75
N GLU A 77 1.16 2.19 0.86
CA GLU A 77 2.18 1.56 0.01
C GLU A 77 1.72 1.43 -1.44
N SER A 78 0.46 1.07 -1.67
CA SER A 78 -0.12 0.97 -3.01
C SER A 78 -0.10 2.31 -3.72
N LEU A 79 -0.53 3.38 -3.02
CA LEU A 79 -0.44 4.76 -3.52
C LEU A 79 1.01 5.17 -3.80
N ARG A 80 1.93 4.89 -2.89
CA ARG A 80 3.36 5.19 -3.05
C ARG A 80 3.93 4.52 -4.30
N SER A 81 3.57 3.26 -4.55
CA SER A 81 4.02 2.49 -5.72
C SER A 81 3.49 3.04 -7.05
N VAL A 82 2.28 3.60 -7.09
CA VAL A 82 1.70 4.19 -8.31
C VAL A 82 2.22 5.60 -8.55
N LEU A 83 2.61 6.30 -7.49
CA LEU A 83 3.17 7.65 -7.54
C LEU A 83 4.71 7.66 -7.63
N ASP A 84 5.32 6.53 -7.98
CA ASP A 84 6.77 6.39 -8.16
C ASP A 84 7.63 6.90 -6.98
N ASN A 85 7.13 6.73 -5.74
CA ASN A 85 7.75 7.20 -4.49
C ASN A 85 7.89 8.74 -4.36
N ASP A 86 7.04 9.51 -5.05
CA ASP A 86 6.94 10.95 -4.86
C ASP A 86 6.16 11.27 -3.57
N ASP A 87 6.88 11.63 -2.51
CA ASP A 87 6.33 11.91 -1.18
C ASP A 87 5.41 13.16 -1.16
N GLU A 88 5.70 14.18 -1.97
CA GLU A 88 4.87 15.40 -2.03
C GLU A 88 3.52 15.09 -2.65
N ARG A 89 3.52 14.35 -3.76
CA ARG A 89 2.27 13.88 -4.38
C ARG A 89 1.55 12.93 -3.44
N LEU A 90 2.24 11.99 -2.80
CA LEU A 90 1.63 11.04 -1.87
C LEU A 90 0.87 11.73 -0.72
N ALA A 91 1.41 12.83 -0.18
CA ALA A 91 0.74 13.61 0.86
C ALA A 91 -0.63 14.14 0.41
N SER A 92 -0.81 14.46 -0.89
CA SER A 92 -2.11 14.90 -1.44
C SER A 92 -3.17 13.81 -1.52
N TYR A 93 -2.75 12.54 -1.57
CA TYR A 93 -3.64 11.37 -1.54
C TYR A 93 -3.91 10.86 -0.13
N LYS A 94 -3.01 11.13 0.82
CA LYS A 94 -3.17 10.79 2.25
C LYS A 94 -3.94 11.85 3.03
N MET A 95 -5.15 12.17 2.56
CA MET A 95 -6.07 13.12 3.21
C MET A 95 -7.32 12.43 3.75
N VAL A 96 -7.94 13.00 4.78
CA VAL A 96 -9.18 12.51 5.36
C VAL A 96 -10.28 13.56 5.17
N ASN A 97 -11.35 13.23 4.44
CA ASN A 97 -12.41 14.17 4.05
C ASN A 97 -11.87 15.48 3.46
N ASP A 98 -10.92 15.36 2.51
CA ASP A 98 -10.23 16.49 1.86
C ASP A 98 -9.45 17.42 2.82
N LYS A 99 -9.17 16.98 4.04
CA LYS A 99 -8.36 17.69 5.02
C LYS A 99 -7.09 16.90 5.34
N PRO A 100 -5.99 17.57 5.71
CA PRO A 100 -4.83 16.89 6.28
C PRO A 100 -5.25 16.00 7.46
N THR A 101 -4.68 14.80 7.56
CA THR A 101 -4.99 13.83 8.63
C THR A 101 -4.85 14.47 10.02
N GLU A 102 -3.84 15.32 10.22
CA GLU A 102 -3.66 16.06 11.47
C GLU A 102 -4.88 16.92 11.83
N GLN A 103 -5.40 17.68 10.86
CA GLN A 103 -6.54 18.56 11.08
C GLN A 103 -7.80 17.74 11.40
N TYR A 104 -7.96 16.59 10.74
CA TYR A 104 -9.06 15.67 11.03
C TYR A 104 -9.02 15.17 12.48
N LEU A 105 -7.85 14.75 12.99
CA LEU A 105 -7.73 14.24 14.36
C LEU A 105 -8.08 15.29 15.41
N ARG A 106 -7.60 16.52 15.24
CA ARG A 106 -7.84 17.63 16.17
C ARG A 106 -9.31 18.07 16.21
N SER A 107 -10.03 17.88 15.10
CA SER A 107 -11.44 18.22 14.97
C SER A 107 -12.33 16.99 14.91
N PHE A 108 -11.82 15.84 15.39
CA PHE A 108 -12.56 14.58 15.34
C PHE A 108 -13.89 14.71 16.05
N THR A 109 -14.94 14.29 15.36
CA THR A 109 -16.26 14.15 15.93
C THR A 109 -16.81 12.81 15.52
N TRP A 110 -17.42 12.11 16.47
CA TRP A 110 -18.05 10.83 16.21
C TRP A 110 -19.13 10.96 15.12
N ASN A 111 -19.07 10.12 14.09
CA ASN A 111 -20.07 10.14 13.02
C ASN A 111 -21.37 9.49 13.48
N LYS A 112 -22.24 10.30 14.10
CA LYS A 112 -23.54 9.89 14.66
C LYS A 112 -24.52 9.35 13.61
N ILE A 113 -24.33 9.67 12.33
CA ILE A 113 -25.22 9.24 11.25
C ILE A 113 -24.87 7.81 10.83
N ARG A 114 -23.58 7.53 10.57
CA ARG A 114 -23.11 6.18 10.20
C ARG A 114 -23.09 5.23 11.39
N TYR A 115 -22.61 5.70 12.54
CA TYR A 115 -22.36 4.87 13.71
C TYR A 115 -23.22 5.37 14.88
N ARG A 116 -24.52 5.06 14.86
CA ARG A 116 -25.42 5.60 15.88
C ARG A 116 -25.09 5.03 17.27
N SER A 117 -24.90 5.91 18.27
CA SER A 117 -24.48 5.51 19.63
C SER A 117 -25.58 4.80 20.43
N ASP A 118 -26.83 4.78 19.92
CA ASP A 118 -27.94 4.01 20.48
C ASP A 118 -27.87 2.51 20.14
N LYS A 119 -26.98 2.09 19.24
CA LYS A 119 -26.74 0.68 18.94
C LYS A 119 -25.87 0.02 20.01
N SER A 120 -25.88 -1.31 20.04
CA SER A 120 -24.96 -2.06 20.88
C SER A 120 -23.51 -1.91 20.39
N LEU A 121 -22.53 -2.04 21.28
CA LEU A 121 -21.11 -2.00 20.90
C LEU A 121 -20.76 -3.11 19.90
N ALA A 122 -21.32 -4.31 20.08
CA ALA A 122 -21.15 -5.43 19.14
C ALA A 122 -21.62 -5.08 17.72
N GLU A 123 -22.77 -4.43 17.57
CA GLU A 123 -23.26 -3.96 16.26
C GLU A 123 -22.35 -2.88 15.66
N LEU A 124 -21.83 -1.96 16.47
CA LEU A 124 -20.92 -0.92 16.00
C LEU A 124 -19.59 -1.52 15.48
N ILE A 125 -19.05 -2.50 16.21
CA ILE A 125 -17.83 -3.24 15.82
C ILE A 125 -18.06 -3.97 14.48
N ASP A 126 -19.17 -4.70 14.34
CA ASP A 126 -19.52 -5.41 13.11
C ASP A 126 -19.67 -4.46 11.90
N ILE A 127 -20.30 -3.30 12.08
CA ILE A 127 -20.43 -2.28 11.03
C ILE A 127 -19.05 -1.77 10.60
N LEU A 128 -18.19 -1.40 11.57
CA LEU A 128 -16.85 -0.89 11.30
C LEU A 128 -15.98 -1.94 10.59
N GLN A 129 -16.06 -3.20 11.01
CA GLN A 129 -15.33 -4.31 10.40
C GLN A 129 -15.78 -4.54 8.95
N LYS A 130 -17.09 -4.58 8.69
CA LYS A 130 -17.63 -4.76 7.32
C LYS A 130 -17.25 -3.59 6.40
N GLU A 131 -17.29 -2.37 6.91
CA GLU A 131 -16.87 -1.19 6.17
C GLU A 131 -15.39 -1.26 5.80
N LEU A 132 -14.52 -1.56 6.76
CA LEU A 132 -13.08 -1.70 6.52
C LEU A 132 -12.78 -2.80 5.49
N LEU A 133 -13.45 -3.95 5.59
CA LEU A 133 -13.29 -5.06 4.63
C LEU A 133 -13.73 -4.67 3.22
N THR A 134 -14.78 -3.86 3.09
CA THR A 134 -15.24 -3.36 1.79
C THR A 134 -14.17 -2.46 1.18
N VAL A 135 -13.64 -1.52 1.95
CA VAL A 135 -12.57 -0.61 1.53
C VAL A 135 -11.31 -1.37 1.10
N ASP A 136 -10.86 -2.34 1.89
CA ASP A 136 -9.66 -3.15 1.57
C ASP A 136 -9.85 -3.91 0.24
N ASN A 137 -11.01 -4.53 0.03
CA ASN A 137 -11.31 -5.26 -1.20
C ASN A 137 -11.38 -4.37 -2.44
N ASP A 138 -11.99 -3.19 -2.33
CA ASP A 138 -12.12 -2.23 -3.43
C ASP A 138 -10.74 -1.71 -3.87
N VAL A 139 -9.90 -1.32 -2.90
CA VAL A 139 -8.52 -0.89 -3.17
C VAL A 139 -7.73 -2.04 -3.79
N LYS A 140 -7.74 -3.22 -3.18
CA LYS A 140 -6.98 -4.39 -3.68
C LYS A 140 -7.36 -4.75 -5.12
N THR A 141 -8.66 -4.76 -5.42
CA THR A 141 -9.18 -5.07 -6.76
C THR A 141 -8.69 -4.07 -7.78
N LYS A 142 -8.81 -2.77 -7.49
CA LYS A 142 -8.45 -1.70 -8.43
C LYS A 142 -6.95 -1.60 -8.67
N PHE A 143 -6.12 -1.74 -7.64
CA PHE A 143 -4.67 -1.74 -7.80
C PHE A 143 -4.16 -3.01 -8.51
N SER A 144 -4.80 -4.16 -8.30
CA SER A 144 -4.49 -5.39 -9.07
C SER A 144 -4.83 -5.23 -10.56
N GLN A 145 -5.98 -4.61 -10.88
CA GLN A 145 -6.35 -4.27 -12.25
C GLN A 145 -5.32 -3.34 -12.89
N HIS A 146 -4.94 -2.26 -12.22
CA HIS A 146 -3.90 -1.34 -12.68
C HIS A 146 -2.57 -2.05 -12.97
N ASN A 147 -2.10 -2.88 -12.04
CA ASN A 147 -0.82 -3.58 -12.19
C ASN A 147 -0.82 -4.55 -13.38
N THR A 148 -1.97 -5.19 -13.66
CA THR A 148 -2.14 -6.06 -14.82
C THR A 148 -2.03 -5.28 -16.13
N VAL A 149 -2.75 -4.14 -16.24
CA VAL A 149 -2.72 -3.30 -17.44
C VAL A 149 -1.33 -2.68 -17.64
N LYS A 150 -0.68 -2.20 -16.56
CA LYS A 150 0.69 -1.67 -16.59
C LYS A 150 1.70 -2.72 -17.06
N SER A 151 1.58 -3.97 -16.59
CA SER A 151 2.44 -5.08 -17.03
C SER A 151 2.24 -5.40 -18.52
N ASN A 152 0.98 -5.42 -18.99
CA ASN A 152 0.67 -5.62 -20.39
C ASN A 152 1.25 -4.49 -21.28
N LEU A 153 1.07 -3.22 -20.87
CA LEU A 153 1.64 -2.09 -21.57
C LEU A 153 3.17 -2.17 -21.68
N ALA A 154 3.85 -2.52 -20.58
CA ALA A 154 5.30 -2.70 -20.57
C ALA A 154 5.75 -3.83 -21.52
N ALA A 155 4.99 -4.91 -21.63
CA ALA A 155 5.27 -6.00 -22.58
C ALA A 155 5.11 -5.54 -24.03
N LEU A 156 4.06 -4.77 -24.35
CA LEU A 156 3.85 -4.19 -25.69
C LEU A 156 4.94 -3.18 -26.05
N GLN A 157 5.34 -2.32 -25.11
CA GLN A 157 6.42 -1.36 -25.31
C GLN A 157 7.75 -2.05 -25.57
N ARG A 158 8.11 -3.10 -24.79
CA ARG A 158 9.32 -3.90 -25.05
C ARG A 158 9.31 -4.56 -26.42
N ARG A 159 8.14 -5.01 -26.90
CA ARG A 159 8.00 -5.52 -28.27
C ARG A 159 8.31 -4.46 -29.32
N GLN A 160 8.09 -3.16 -29.06
CA GLN A 160 8.45 -2.10 -30.01
C GLN A 160 9.90 -1.61 -29.87
N THR A 161 10.43 -1.53 -28.65
CA THR A 161 11.72 -0.87 -28.37
C THR A 161 12.90 -1.81 -28.11
N GLY A 162 12.71 -3.13 -28.17
CA GLY A 162 13.79 -4.11 -28.02
C GLY A 162 14.83 -4.05 -29.15
N SER A 163 15.89 -4.85 -29.07
CA SER A 163 16.87 -4.99 -30.16
C SER A 163 16.26 -5.70 -31.38
N LEU A 164 16.88 -5.61 -32.57
CA LEU A 164 16.49 -6.31 -33.80
C LEU A 164 16.47 -7.85 -33.67
N ALA A 165 16.98 -8.42 -32.58
CA ALA A 165 16.81 -9.82 -32.24
C ALA A 165 15.44 -10.13 -31.62
N THR A 166 14.76 -9.15 -31.01
CA THR A 166 13.55 -9.34 -30.20
C THR A 166 12.37 -8.41 -30.55
N LYS A 167 12.61 -7.17 -31.03
CA LYS A 167 11.56 -6.21 -31.40
C LYS A 167 10.71 -6.70 -32.56
N SER A 168 9.47 -6.22 -32.63
CA SER A 168 8.55 -6.46 -33.73
C SER A 168 9.19 -6.04 -35.05
N LEU A 169 9.05 -6.91 -36.05
CA LEU A 169 9.54 -6.66 -37.39
C LEU A 169 8.48 -6.00 -38.28
N THR A 170 7.22 -6.00 -37.82
CA THR A 170 6.06 -5.41 -38.51
C THR A 170 6.26 -3.95 -38.95
N PRO A 171 6.82 -3.03 -38.14
CA PRO A 171 7.04 -1.66 -38.56
C PRO A 171 8.29 -1.44 -39.43
N ILE A 172 9.18 -2.44 -39.52
CA ILE A 172 10.53 -2.32 -40.08
C ILE A 172 10.64 -2.98 -41.45
N VAL A 173 10.03 -4.15 -41.61
CA VAL A 173 10.16 -4.96 -42.82
C VAL A 173 9.26 -4.38 -43.91
N ASN A 174 9.89 -3.88 -44.98
CA ASN A 174 9.18 -3.51 -46.19
C ASN A 174 8.63 -4.78 -46.87
N PRO A 175 7.30 -4.90 -47.10
CA PRO A 175 6.71 -6.10 -47.70
C PRO A 175 7.28 -6.45 -49.08
N LYS A 176 7.81 -5.47 -49.81
CA LYS A 176 8.45 -5.67 -51.13
C LYS A 176 9.74 -6.51 -51.07
N LEU A 177 10.37 -6.63 -49.90
CA LEU A 177 11.56 -7.45 -49.69
C LEU A 177 11.22 -8.93 -49.46
N LEU A 178 9.95 -9.24 -49.23
CA LEU A 178 9.50 -10.60 -48.97
C LEU A 178 8.99 -11.22 -50.26
N VAL A 179 9.46 -12.43 -50.55
CA VAL A 179 8.90 -13.26 -51.61
C VAL A 179 7.52 -13.74 -51.12
N GLN A 180 6.47 -13.22 -51.76
CA GLN A 180 5.08 -13.60 -51.51
C GLN A 180 4.63 -14.61 -52.58
N ASP A 181 3.76 -15.55 -52.20
CA ASP A 181 3.06 -16.48 -53.11
C ASP A 181 3.94 -17.33 -54.04
N SER A 182 5.20 -17.60 -53.66
CA SER A 182 6.06 -18.53 -54.39
C SER A 182 5.87 -19.96 -53.88
N GLU A 183 5.78 -20.94 -54.78
CA GLU A 183 5.77 -22.36 -54.42
C GLU A 183 7.13 -22.85 -53.91
N TYR A 184 8.24 -22.29 -54.42
CA TYR A 184 9.57 -22.86 -54.27
C TYR A 184 10.56 -22.01 -53.48
N ILE A 185 10.32 -20.70 -53.35
CA ILE A 185 11.25 -19.75 -52.73
C ILE A 185 10.57 -19.07 -51.53
N GLU A 186 11.34 -18.75 -50.50
CA GLU A 186 10.88 -17.89 -49.41
C GLU A 186 12.02 -17.00 -48.90
N THR A 187 11.64 -15.92 -48.20
CA THR A 187 12.57 -14.98 -47.59
C THR A 187 12.74 -15.28 -46.11
N HIS A 188 13.98 -15.40 -45.65
CA HIS A 188 14.34 -15.47 -44.24
C HIS A 188 14.88 -14.14 -43.74
N LEU A 189 14.42 -13.72 -42.56
CA LEU A 189 14.97 -12.56 -41.87
C LEU A 189 15.97 -13.01 -40.81
N ILE A 190 17.21 -12.54 -40.89
CA ILE A 190 18.30 -12.96 -40.01
C ILE A 190 18.86 -11.74 -39.31
N ALA A 191 18.75 -11.68 -37.98
CA ALA A 191 19.43 -10.68 -37.16
C ALA A 191 20.86 -11.16 -36.88
N VAL A 192 21.83 -10.43 -37.42
CA VAL A 192 23.26 -10.75 -37.34
C VAL A 192 23.94 -9.74 -36.43
N PRO A 193 24.73 -10.18 -35.42
CA PRO A 193 25.53 -9.26 -34.62
C PRO A 193 26.38 -8.32 -35.50
N THR A 194 26.40 -7.03 -35.20
CA THR A 194 27.03 -6.01 -36.05
C THR A 194 28.54 -6.29 -36.29
N ASN A 195 29.22 -6.90 -35.32
CA ASN A 195 30.60 -7.36 -35.45
C ASN A 195 30.79 -8.54 -36.45
N SER A 196 29.76 -9.35 -36.67
CA SER A 196 29.75 -10.48 -37.61
C SER A 196 29.16 -10.13 -38.99
N LYS A 197 28.75 -8.87 -39.23
CA LYS A 197 28.17 -8.41 -40.50
C LYS A 197 29.01 -8.77 -41.73
N LYS A 198 30.33 -8.54 -41.67
CA LYS A 198 31.26 -8.83 -42.77
C LYS A 198 31.37 -10.33 -43.05
N GLU A 199 31.33 -11.14 -42.00
CA GLU A 199 31.39 -12.60 -42.11
C GLU A 199 30.12 -13.12 -42.78
N PHE A 200 28.95 -12.67 -42.32
CA PHE A 200 27.66 -13.05 -42.89
C PHE A 200 27.59 -12.81 -44.40
N ILE A 201 27.91 -11.59 -44.87
CA ILE A 201 27.87 -11.25 -46.30
C ILE A 201 28.81 -12.14 -47.13
N ARG A 202 29.93 -12.58 -46.56
CA ARG A 202 30.91 -13.44 -47.25
C ARG A 202 30.46 -14.90 -47.32
N THR A 203 29.72 -15.40 -46.34
CA THR A 203 29.49 -16.85 -46.16
C THR A 203 28.05 -17.30 -46.32
N TYR A 204 27.05 -16.40 -46.30
CA TYR A 204 25.64 -16.80 -46.32
C TYR A 204 25.25 -17.61 -47.58
N GLU A 205 25.86 -17.32 -48.74
CA GLU A 205 25.55 -17.98 -50.02
C GLU A 205 25.94 -19.46 -50.07
N THR A 206 26.93 -19.85 -49.26
CA THR A 206 27.45 -21.22 -49.21
C THR A 206 27.06 -21.95 -47.92
N LEU A 207 26.22 -21.32 -47.10
CA LEU A 207 25.84 -21.82 -45.78
C LEU A 207 24.97 -23.08 -45.85
N SER A 208 24.11 -23.17 -46.88
CA SER A 208 23.31 -24.35 -47.20
C SER A 208 23.12 -24.46 -48.71
N PRO A 209 22.69 -25.62 -49.23
CA PRO A 209 22.31 -25.75 -50.62
C PRO A 209 21.15 -24.82 -50.98
N MET A 210 21.10 -24.37 -52.24
CA MET A 210 19.98 -23.62 -52.81
C MET A 210 19.63 -22.31 -52.08
N VAL A 211 20.64 -21.63 -51.54
CA VAL A 211 20.56 -20.19 -51.20
C VAL A 211 20.65 -19.40 -52.50
N VAL A 212 19.79 -18.39 -52.67
CA VAL A 212 19.81 -17.54 -53.87
C VAL A 212 21.00 -16.58 -53.78
N PRO A 213 22.00 -16.64 -54.68
CA PRO A 213 23.15 -15.75 -54.62
C PRO A 213 22.75 -14.29 -54.82
N ARG A 214 23.46 -13.38 -54.17
CA ARG A 214 23.23 -11.92 -54.16
C ARG A 214 21.81 -11.52 -53.73
N SER A 215 21.12 -12.38 -52.97
CA SER A 215 19.76 -12.08 -52.48
C SER A 215 19.74 -11.34 -51.15
N SER A 216 20.87 -11.28 -50.43
CA SER A 216 20.93 -10.59 -49.13
C SER A 216 20.68 -9.09 -49.27
N VAL A 217 19.66 -8.60 -48.58
CA VAL A 217 19.34 -7.17 -48.47
C VAL A 217 19.35 -6.75 -47.01
N GLU A 218 20.06 -5.68 -46.68
CA GLU A 218 20.00 -5.05 -45.35
C GLU A 218 18.66 -4.35 -45.17
N VAL A 219 17.91 -4.73 -44.14
CA VAL A 219 16.57 -4.22 -43.85
C VAL A 219 16.63 -3.05 -42.87
N ASP A 220 17.38 -3.21 -41.78
CA ASP A 220 17.52 -2.25 -40.68
C ASP A 220 18.77 -2.58 -39.85
N HIS A 221 19.24 -1.64 -39.03
CA HIS A 221 20.33 -1.86 -38.08
C HIS A 221 20.09 -1.13 -36.75
N ASP A 222 20.64 -1.67 -35.67
CA ASP A 222 20.78 -1.02 -34.37
C ASP A 222 22.22 -1.16 -33.87
N ASP A 223 22.48 -0.74 -32.62
CA ASP A 223 23.83 -0.76 -32.04
C ASP A 223 24.42 -2.17 -31.92
N GLU A 224 23.60 -3.20 -31.83
CA GLU A 224 24.01 -4.59 -31.56
C GLU A 224 23.88 -5.51 -32.78
N PHE A 225 22.87 -5.29 -33.63
CA PHE A 225 22.48 -6.19 -34.72
C PHE A 225 22.19 -5.44 -36.03
N THR A 226 22.42 -6.13 -37.14
CA THR A 226 21.94 -5.77 -38.48
C THR A 226 20.98 -6.84 -38.97
N LEU A 227 19.80 -6.45 -39.45
CA LEU A 227 18.78 -7.36 -39.96
C LEU A 227 18.93 -7.52 -41.47
N PHE A 228 19.06 -8.76 -41.94
CA PHE A 228 19.13 -9.09 -43.35
C PHE A 228 17.93 -9.90 -43.81
N ALA A 229 17.49 -9.67 -45.05
CA ALA A 229 16.55 -10.52 -45.77
C ALA A 229 17.33 -11.38 -46.78
N VAL A 230 17.15 -12.70 -46.75
CA VAL A 230 17.82 -13.65 -47.66
C VAL A 230 16.80 -14.57 -48.31
N ALA A 231 16.88 -14.76 -49.63
CA ALA A 231 16.01 -15.69 -50.33
C ALA A 231 16.64 -17.09 -50.42
N THR A 232 15.87 -18.12 -50.11
CA THR A 232 16.29 -19.53 -50.21
C THR A 232 15.17 -20.37 -50.80
N PHE A 233 15.51 -21.54 -51.34
CA PHE A 233 14.50 -22.51 -51.73
C PHE A 233 13.88 -23.16 -50.49
N LYS A 234 12.54 -23.21 -50.43
CA LYS A 234 11.76 -23.76 -49.30
C LYS A 234 12.23 -25.14 -48.84
N LYS A 235 12.66 -25.97 -49.79
CA LYS A 235 13.19 -27.32 -49.53
C LYS A 235 14.40 -27.33 -48.57
N TYR A 236 15.23 -26.28 -48.58
CA TYR A 236 16.47 -26.17 -47.80
C TYR A 236 16.40 -25.09 -46.69
N SER A 237 15.26 -24.43 -46.53
CA SER A 237 15.07 -23.36 -45.54
C SER A 237 15.37 -23.79 -44.09
N ALA A 238 14.90 -24.97 -43.68
CA ALA A 238 15.15 -25.47 -42.34
C ALA A 238 16.65 -25.69 -42.06
N GLU A 239 17.38 -26.18 -43.08
CA GLU A 239 18.83 -26.36 -43.02
C GLU A 239 19.55 -25.00 -42.93
N PHE A 240 19.16 -24.03 -43.77
CA PHE A 240 19.69 -22.67 -43.72
C PHE A 240 19.51 -22.03 -42.34
N ILE A 241 18.29 -22.06 -41.79
CA ILE A 241 17.96 -21.52 -40.46
C ILE A 241 18.81 -22.20 -39.38
N HIS A 242 18.97 -23.53 -39.46
CA HIS A 242 19.79 -24.28 -38.51
C HIS A 242 21.25 -23.84 -38.58
N LYS A 243 21.81 -23.68 -39.79
CA LYS A 243 23.19 -23.20 -39.99
C LYS A 243 23.39 -21.75 -39.55
N CYS A 244 22.39 -20.87 -39.74
CA CYS A 244 22.44 -19.53 -39.17
C CYS A 244 22.57 -19.55 -37.64
N ARG A 245 21.85 -20.44 -36.96
CA ARG A 245 21.93 -20.60 -35.49
C ARG A 245 23.29 -21.13 -35.05
N GLU A 246 23.90 -22.06 -35.79
CA GLU A 246 25.27 -22.53 -35.52
C GLU A 246 26.29 -21.37 -35.55
N GLN A 247 26.09 -20.40 -36.44
CA GLN A 247 26.90 -19.17 -36.54
C GLN A 247 26.54 -18.09 -35.50
N LYS A 248 25.64 -18.40 -34.55
CA LYS A 248 25.10 -17.45 -33.58
C LYS A 248 24.36 -16.26 -34.20
N TRP A 249 23.87 -16.42 -35.43
CA TRP A 249 22.93 -15.48 -36.03
C TRP A 249 21.52 -15.87 -35.61
N THR A 250 20.63 -14.90 -35.47
CA THR A 250 19.29 -15.11 -34.92
C THR A 250 18.25 -15.05 -36.05
N PRO A 251 17.74 -16.18 -36.54
CA PRO A 251 16.62 -16.19 -37.49
C PRO A 251 15.37 -15.64 -36.82
N ARG A 252 14.72 -14.67 -37.46
CA ARG A 252 13.49 -14.04 -37.01
C ARG A 252 12.31 -14.58 -37.82
N GLN A 253 11.39 -15.24 -37.15
CA GLN A 253 10.12 -15.62 -37.78
C GLN A 253 9.27 -14.38 -37.99
N TYR A 254 8.84 -14.16 -39.23
CA TYR A 254 7.97 -13.06 -39.59
C TYR A 254 7.13 -13.45 -40.80
N THR A 255 5.82 -13.22 -40.70
CA THR A 255 4.89 -13.34 -41.80
C THR A 255 4.24 -11.99 -41.95
N TYR A 256 4.31 -11.42 -43.15
CA TYR A 256 3.66 -10.15 -43.42
C TYR A 256 2.14 -10.31 -43.33
N VAL A 257 1.51 -9.41 -42.57
CA VAL A 257 0.06 -9.26 -42.49
C VAL A 257 -0.29 -7.86 -42.93
N GLN A 258 -1.18 -7.73 -43.91
CA GLN A 258 -1.65 -6.43 -44.39
C GLN A 258 -2.33 -5.66 -43.25
N GLY A 259 -1.90 -4.42 -43.02
CA GLY A 259 -2.41 -3.61 -41.91
C GLY A 259 -1.81 -3.93 -40.53
N GLY A 260 -0.91 -4.92 -40.41
CA GLY A 260 -0.35 -5.32 -39.10
C GLY A 260 0.35 -4.18 -38.34
N ARG A 261 0.97 -3.23 -39.05
CA ARG A 261 1.59 -2.04 -38.43
C ARG A 261 0.54 -1.13 -37.77
N GLU A 262 -0.57 -0.91 -38.46
CA GLU A 262 -1.66 -0.08 -37.95
C GLU A 262 -2.37 -0.78 -36.78
N GLU A 263 -2.49 -2.10 -36.85
CA GLU A 263 -3.06 -2.92 -35.77
C GLU A 263 -2.18 -2.91 -34.52
N GLU A 264 -0.86 -3.13 -34.64
CA GLU A 264 0.08 -3.05 -33.51
C GLU A 264 0.08 -1.65 -32.88
N GLN A 265 0.05 -0.59 -33.69
CA GLN A 265 -0.03 0.78 -33.18
C GLN A 265 -1.35 1.05 -32.47
N ARG A 266 -2.47 0.62 -33.06
CA ARG A 266 -3.81 0.77 -32.47
C ARG A 266 -3.94 0.02 -31.15
N GLU A 267 -3.35 -1.17 -31.05
CA GLU A 267 -3.30 -1.93 -29.80
C GLU A 267 -2.50 -1.19 -28.73
N LEU A 268 -1.30 -0.68 -29.06
CA LEU A 268 -0.48 0.09 -28.13
C LEU A 268 -1.23 1.35 -27.64
N ASP A 269 -1.84 2.10 -28.56
CA ASP A 269 -2.59 3.32 -28.22
C ASP A 269 -3.80 2.99 -27.33
N ARG A 270 -4.51 1.90 -27.64
CA ARG A 270 -5.64 1.42 -26.83
C ARG A 270 -5.19 1.09 -25.41
N VAL A 271 -4.14 0.29 -25.25
CA VAL A 271 -3.65 -0.14 -23.93
C VAL A 271 -3.02 1.03 -23.17
N THR A 272 -2.37 1.97 -23.85
CA THR A 272 -1.85 3.21 -23.23
C THR A 272 -2.99 4.07 -22.67
N ASN A 273 -4.07 4.24 -23.42
CA ASN A 273 -5.24 4.99 -22.95
C ASN A 273 -5.97 4.27 -21.81
N GLU A 274 -6.06 2.94 -21.87
CA GLU A 274 -6.61 2.12 -20.80
C GLU A 274 -5.78 2.23 -19.52
N GLU A 275 -4.45 2.14 -19.61
CA GLU A 275 -3.54 2.29 -18.48
C GLU A 275 -3.74 3.64 -17.78
N ARG A 276 -3.74 4.74 -18.55
CA ARG A 276 -3.98 6.09 -18.00
C ARG A 276 -5.32 6.19 -17.28
N LYS A 277 -6.38 5.63 -17.87
CA LYS A 277 -7.72 5.62 -17.27
C LYS A 277 -7.73 4.83 -15.95
N VAL A 278 -7.22 3.60 -15.97
CA VAL A 278 -7.21 2.71 -14.80
C VAL A 278 -6.30 3.26 -13.70
N CYS A 279 -5.17 3.89 -14.05
CA CYS A 279 -4.30 4.59 -13.11
C CYS A 279 -5.04 5.73 -12.39
N GLY A 280 -5.76 6.58 -13.14
CA GLY A 280 -6.59 7.64 -12.54
C GLY A 280 -7.69 7.10 -11.63
N GLU A 281 -8.37 6.01 -12.02
CA GLU A 281 -9.35 5.32 -11.18
C GLU A 281 -8.72 4.74 -9.91
N ALA A 282 -7.57 4.08 -10.02
CA ALA A 282 -6.85 3.49 -8.89
C ALA A 282 -6.40 4.54 -7.88
N LEU A 283 -5.88 5.68 -8.36
CA LEU A 283 -5.50 6.81 -7.50
C LEU A 283 -6.70 7.41 -6.76
N ARG A 284 -7.85 7.53 -7.43
CA ARG A 284 -9.09 8.00 -6.80
C ARG A 284 -9.57 7.03 -5.71
N ILE A 285 -9.61 5.74 -6.02
CA ILE A 285 -10.02 4.70 -5.06
C ILE A 285 -9.03 4.58 -3.90
N GLY A 286 -7.73 4.72 -4.15
CA GLY A 286 -6.71 4.76 -3.11
C GLY A 286 -6.88 5.97 -2.18
N ARG A 287 -7.20 7.15 -2.72
CA ARG A 287 -7.48 8.36 -1.92
C ARG A 287 -8.69 8.18 -1.00
N THR A 288 -9.81 7.71 -1.55
CA THR A 288 -11.03 7.48 -0.76
C THR A 288 -10.82 6.34 0.23
N GLY A 289 -10.14 5.27 -0.18
CA GLY A 289 -9.84 4.13 0.69
C GLY A 289 -8.92 4.50 1.84
N TRP A 290 -7.93 5.37 1.64
CA TRP A 290 -7.11 5.91 2.72
C TRP A 290 -7.96 6.71 3.71
N SER A 291 -8.75 7.67 3.20
CA SER A 291 -9.63 8.51 4.01
C SER A 291 -10.59 7.66 4.86
N GLU A 292 -11.28 6.71 4.24
CA GLU A 292 -12.25 5.84 4.93
C GLU A 292 -11.59 4.91 5.94
N SER A 293 -10.46 4.29 5.60
CA SER A 293 -9.73 3.41 6.52
C SER A 293 -9.23 4.15 7.76
N VAL A 294 -8.72 5.38 7.59
CA VAL A 294 -8.31 6.23 8.73
C VAL A 294 -9.52 6.65 9.56
N MET A 295 -10.64 7.02 8.93
CA MET A 295 -11.87 7.33 9.66
C MET A 295 -12.34 6.14 10.50
N VAL A 296 -12.42 4.95 9.91
CA VAL A 296 -12.78 3.71 10.62
C VAL A 296 -11.82 3.46 11.78
N TRP A 297 -10.50 3.59 11.56
CA TRP A 297 -9.51 3.39 12.61
C TRP A 297 -9.74 4.32 13.82
N ILE A 298 -9.99 5.61 13.60
CA ILE A 298 -10.26 6.54 14.71
C ILE A 298 -11.56 6.20 15.45
N HIS A 299 -12.58 5.70 14.75
CA HIS A 299 -13.80 5.24 15.42
C HIS A 299 -13.55 3.95 16.24
N VAL A 300 -12.75 3.01 15.72
CA VAL A 300 -12.32 1.81 16.47
C VAL A 300 -11.52 2.21 17.71
N LEU A 301 -10.56 3.13 17.57
CA LEU A 301 -9.78 3.67 18.69
C LEU A 301 -10.68 4.33 19.75
N THR A 302 -11.69 5.08 19.30
CA THR A 302 -12.69 5.69 20.19
C THR A 302 -13.44 4.62 21.01
N LEU A 303 -13.86 3.52 20.37
CA LEU A 303 -14.51 2.42 21.08
C LEU A 303 -13.55 1.69 22.03
N ARG A 304 -12.28 1.50 21.66
CA ARG A 304 -11.26 0.93 22.55
C ARG A 304 -11.08 1.75 23.82
N VAL A 305 -10.91 3.07 23.65
CA VAL A 305 -10.77 4.01 24.77
C VAL A 305 -12.02 3.97 25.65
N PHE A 306 -13.22 3.88 25.06
CA PHE A 306 -14.47 3.77 25.80
C PHE A 306 -14.52 2.49 26.63
N VAL A 307 -14.35 1.34 26.00
CA VAL A 307 -14.45 0.03 26.64
C VAL A 307 -13.42 -0.09 27.76
N GLU A 308 -12.17 0.32 27.52
CA GLU A 308 -11.13 0.27 28.54
C GLU A 308 -11.40 1.25 29.70
N ALA A 309 -11.91 2.45 29.42
CA ALA A 309 -12.29 3.40 30.47
C ALA A 309 -13.41 2.82 31.36
N VAL A 310 -14.41 2.14 30.78
CA VAL A 310 -15.46 1.47 31.56
C VAL A 310 -14.89 0.32 32.39
N LEU A 311 -14.03 -0.52 31.80
CA LEU A 311 -13.41 -1.65 32.49
C LEU A 311 -12.49 -1.21 33.65
N ARG A 312 -11.78 -0.09 33.49
CA ARG A 312 -10.82 0.41 34.49
C ARG A 312 -11.44 1.32 35.53
N TYR A 313 -12.34 2.22 35.13
CA TYR A 313 -12.89 3.27 36.00
C TYR A 313 -14.28 2.94 36.54
N GLY A 314 -14.95 1.95 35.94
CA GLY A 314 -16.28 1.53 36.34
C GLY A 314 -17.35 2.59 36.06
N LEU A 315 -18.46 2.45 36.77
CA LEU A 315 -19.60 3.37 36.71
C LEU A 315 -19.68 4.22 37.99
N PRO A 316 -20.13 5.48 37.89
CA PRO A 316 -20.61 6.20 36.69
C PRO A 316 -19.48 6.62 35.74
N LEU A 317 -19.81 6.99 34.49
CA LEU A 317 -18.86 7.44 33.45
C LEU A 317 -18.24 8.82 33.76
N ALA A 318 -17.43 8.87 34.81
CA ALA A 318 -16.79 10.08 35.30
C ALA A 318 -15.31 10.11 34.87
N TYR A 319 -15.06 10.27 33.57
CA TYR A 319 -13.72 10.43 33.01
C TYR A 319 -13.68 11.52 31.94
N VAL A 320 -12.46 11.98 31.64
CA VAL A 320 -12.13 12.91 30.56
C VAL A 320 -11.18 12.24 29.59
N THR A 321 -11.35 12.52 28.31
CA THR A 321 -10.49 11.99 27.24
C THR A 321 -9.90 13.15 26.44
N ALA A 322 -8.62 13.06 26.12
CA ALA A 322 -7.90 14.07 25.35
C ALA A 322 -6.97 13.44 24.32
N LEU A 323 -6.76 14.17 23.22
CA LEU A 323 -5.78 13.88 22.20
C LEU A 323 -4.50 14.64 22.51
N VAL A 324 -3.39 13.93 22.60
CA VAL A 324 -2.06 14.51 22.76
C VAL A 324 -1.33 14.38 21.44
N LYS A 325 -0.91 15.51 20.87
CA LYS A 325 -0.04 15.55 19.69
C LYS A 325 1.39 15.83 20.14
N THR A 326 2.34 15.06 19.64
CA THR A 326 3.77 15.21 19.89
C THR A 326 4.57 14.74 18.67
N THR A 327 5.88 14.54 18.84
CA THR A 327 6.77 13.94 17.85
C THR A 327 7.33 12.63 18.39
N PRO A 328 7.76 11.68 17.53
CA PRO A 328 8.38 10.44 17.99
C PRO A 328 9.53 10.66 18.99
N LYS A 329 10.32 11.72 18.80
CA LYS A 329 11.42 12.09 19.70
C LYS A 329 10.96 12.56 21.09
N LEU A 330 9.80 13.21 21.18
CA LEU A 330 9.30 13.83 22.40
C LEU A 330 8.24 12.98 23.12
N ALA A 331 7.66 11.97 22.44
CA ALA A 331 6.67 11.07 23.02
C ALA A 331 7.12 10.40 24.33
N PRO A 332 8.38 9.92 24.49
CA PRO A 332 8.83 9.38 25.78
C PRO A 332 8.82 10.42 26.91
N LYS A 333 9.11 11.70 26.61
CA LYS A 333 9.06 12.79 27.61
C LYS A 333 7.62 13.10 28.02
N VAL A 334 6.71 13.13 27.05
CA VAL A 334 5.27 13.30 27.29
C VAL A 334 4.75 12.16 28.18
N LYS A 335 5.06 10.92 27.83
CA LYS A 335 4.67 9.73 28.61
C LYS A 335 5.23 9.77 30.04
N ALA A 336 6.51 10.11 30.21
CA ALA A 336 7.13 10.24 31.53
C ALA A 336 6.47 11.34 32.39
N ALA A 337 6.09 12.47 31.80
CA ALA A 337 5.39 13.54 32.52
C ALA A 337 3.99 13.08 33.01
N LEU A 338 3.26 12.37 32.14
CA LEU A 338 1.96 11.78 32.50
C LEU A 338 2.10 10.71 33.59
N ASP A 339 3.07 9.79 33.46
CA ASP A 339 3.32 8.74 34.46
C ASP A 339 3.73 9.33 35.80
N SER A 340 4.57 10.38 35.80
CA SER A 340 4.98 11.06 37.04
C SER A 340 3.77 11.62 37.81
N LYS A 341 2.70 12.00 37.12
CA LYS A 341 1.52 12.60 37.76
C LYS A 341 0.40 11.60 38.02
N TYR A 342 0.19 10.63 37.13
CA TYR A 342 -1.01 9.78 37.12
C TYR A 342 -0.73 8.28 37.33
N SER A 343 0.53 7.86 37.51
CA SER A 343 0.85 6.44 37.75
C SER A 343 0.19 5.84 39.00
N TYR A 344 -0.17 6.67 39.98
CA TYR A 344 -0.88 6.22 41.18
C TYR A 344 -2.24 5.56 40.89
N LEU A 345 -2.86 5.91 39.75
CA LEU A 345 -4.16 5.36 39.31
C LEU A 345 -4.09 3.87 38.99
N GLY A 346 -2.90 3.35 38.71
CA GLY A 346 -2.69 1.92 38.48
C GLY A 346 -2.88 1.05 39.74
N GLY A 347 -2.99 1.65 40.93
CA GLY A 347 -3.28 0.94 42.17
C GLY A 347 -2.29 -0.20 42.46
N ASN A 348 -2.83 -1.35 42.89
CA ASN A 348 -2.09 -2.59 43.16
C ASN A 348 -1.77 -3.39 41.90
N ALA A 349 -2.31 -3.02 40.74
CA ALA A 349 -1.98 -3.68 39.47
C ALA A 349 -0.55 -3.38 39.01
N PHE A 350 0.14 -2.46 39.68
CA PHE A 350 1.54 -2.13 39.46
C PHE A 350 2.35 -2.30 40.76
N GLY A 351 3.41 -3.10 40.70
CA GLY A 351 4.41 -3.19 41.78
C GLY A 351 5.03 -1.82 42.04
N ARG A 352 5.35 -1.50 43.30
CA ARG A 352 5.94 -0.21 43.69
C ARG A 352 7.28 -0.42 44.39
N ASP A 353 8.25 0.44 44.10
CA ASP A 353 9.53 0.47 44.80
C ASP A 353 9.36 1.06 46.22
N LYS A 354 10.44 1.01 47.00
CA LYS A 354 10.49 1.59 48.37
C LYS A 354 10.25 3.11 48.41
N ARG A 355 10.16 3.79 47.24
CA ARG A 355 9.88 5.22 47.07
C ARG A 355 8.49 5.46 46.47
N GLY A 356 7.66 4.42 46.34
CA GLY A 356 6.30 4.49 45.83
C GLY A 356 6.16 4.63 44.32
N ARG A 357 7.26 4.51 43.55
CA ARG A 357 7.24 4.55 42.09
C ARG A 357 6.91 3.19 41.52
N VAL A 358 6.14 3.15 40.43
CA VAL A 358 5.84 1.92 39.71
C VAL A 358 7.13 1.25 39.24
N THR A 359 7.37 0.01 39.67
CA THR A 359 8.50 -0.82 39.23
C THR A 359 8.13 -1.53 37.95
N LYS A 360 8.98 -1.37 36.95
CA LYS A 360 8.83 -1.95 35.61
C LYS A 360 9.27 -3.42 35.60
N ASP A 361 8.50 -4.31 36.25
CA ASP A 361 8.74 -5.76 36.18
C ASP A 361 7.97 -6.35 34.98
N ASP A 362 8.55 -6.18 33.79
CA ASP A 362 7.94 -6.48 32.48
C ASP A 362 7.61 -7.98 32.23
N ALA A 363 8.22 -8.91 32.97
CA ALA A 363 8.13 -10.35 32.67
C ALA A 363 7.08 -11.11 33.50
N ALA A 364 6.93 -10.81 34.79
CA ALA A 364 5.97 -11.49 35.66
C ALA A 364 4.53 -11.01 35.41
N MET A 365 4.38 -9.71 35.14
CA MET A 365 3.09 -9.07 34.91
C MET A 365 2.43 -9.53 33.60
N SER A 366 3.21 -9.65 32.53
CA SER A 366 2.73 -10.17 31.23
C SER A 366 2.16 -11.60 31.35
N SER A 367 2.75 -12.42 32.24
CA SER A 367 2.33 -13.81 32.48
C SER A 367 1.05 -13.90 33.32
N GLU A 368 0.92 -13.09 34.39
CA GLU A 368 -0.28 -13.06 35.23
C GLU A 368 -1.49 -12.45 34.52
N MET A 369 -1.28 -11.44 33.66
CA MET A 369 -2.37 -10.79 32.92
C MET A 369 -2.86 -11.63 31.73
N ALA A 370 -1.96 -12.39 31.09
CA ALA A 370 -2.34 -13.43 30.12
C ALA A 370 -3.15 -14.54 30.79
N ALA A 371 -2.81 -14.92 32.04
CA ALA A 371 -3.57 -15.90 32.82
C ALA A 371 -4.95 -15.38 33.26
N ALA A 372 -5.13 -14.07 33.41
CA ALA A 372 -6.40 -13.42 33.78
C ALA A 372 -7.29 -13.03 32.58
N GLY A 373 -6.88 -13.34 31.35
CA GLY A 373 -7.64 -12.97 30.13
C GLY A 373 -7.65 -11.46 29.83
N LEU A 374 -6.73 -10.70 30.43
CA LEU A 374 -6.59 -9.24 30.29
C LEU A 374 -5.35 -8.86 29.47
N GLY A 375 -4.74 -9.84 28.80
CA GLY A 375 -3.56 -9.63 27.96
C GLY A 375 -3.92 -8.75 26.76
N THR A 376 -3.51 -7.48 26.80
CA THR A 376 -3.47 -6.64 25.61
C THR A 376 -2.47 -7.28 24.65
N GLY A 377 -2.94 -7.70 23.47
CA GLY A 377 -2.15 -8.45 22.47
C GLY A 377 -0.72 -7.92 22.27
N GLU A 378 0.16 -8.80 21.76
CA GLU A 378 1.62 -8.62 21.63
C GLU A 378 2.03 -7.15 21.38
N GLY A 379 2.61 -6.50 22.41
CA GLY A 379 3.31 -5.22 22.26
C GLY A 379 2.67 -3.98 22.91
N HIS A 380 1.48 -4.06 23.51
CA HIS A 380 0.92 -2.94 24.27
C HIS A 380 1.29 -3.03 25.76
N GLU A 381 2.13 -2.10 26.23
CA GLU A 381 2.52 -1.95 27.64
C GLU A 381 1.28 -1.56 28.47
N TYR A 382 0.90 -2.36 29.47
CA TYR A 382 -0.21 -2.02 30.35
C TYR A 382 0.14 -0.74 31.14
N THR A 383 -0.65 0.32 30.96
CA THR A 383 -0.44 1.63 31.60
C THR A 383 -1.40 1.87 32.77
N ALA A 384 -0.99 2.70 33.73
CA ALA A 384 -1.77 3.05 34.93
C ALA A 384 -3.10 3.77 34.67
N TYR A 385 -3.30 4.24 33.44
CA TYR A 385 -4.48 4.93 32.94
C TYR A 385 -4.65 4.58 31.46
N VAL A 386 -5.82 4.81 30.86
CA VAL A 386 -6.08 4.47 29.46
C VAL A 386 -5.18 5.33 28.57
N TYR A 387 -4.33 4.67 27.78
CA TYR A 387 -3.32 5.31 26.96
C TYR A 387 -3.11 4.51 25.67
N TYR A 388 -3.47 5.12 24.55
CA TYR A 388 -3.28 4.54 23.23
C TYR A 388 -2.41 5.44 22.39
N GLU A 389 -1.33 4.91 21.83
CA GLU A 389 -0.51 5.62 20.86
C GLU A 389 -0.96 5.34 19.43
N LEU A 390 -0.81 6.33 18.58
CA LEU A 390 -1.20 6.28 17.18
C LEU A 390 -0.16 6.98 16.31
N GLU A 391 0.25 6.28 15.25
CA GLU A 391 1.14 6.78 14.22
C GLU A 391 0.59 6.37 12.85
N PHE A 392 0.47 7.35 11.95
CA PHE A 392 0.00 7.11 10.58
C PHE A 392 1.19 6.89 9.64
N PRO A 393 1.13 5.88 8.75
CA PRO A 393 2.22 5.53 7.84
C PRO A 393 2.35 6.45 6.62
#